data_AF-A0A1I6ISG1-F1
#
_entry.id   AF-A0A1I6ISG1-F1
#
_cell.length_a   1.000
_cell.length_b   1.000
_cell.length_c   1.000
_cell.angle_alpha   90.00
_cell.angle_beta   90.00
_cell.angle_gamma   90.00
#
_symmetry.space_group_name_H-M   'P 1'
#
loop_
_entity.id
_entity.type
_entity.pdbx_description
1 polymer ?
#
loop_
_entity_poly.entity_id
_entity_poly.type
_entity_poly.pdbx_seq_one_letter_code
_entity_poly.pdbx_strand_id
1 'polypeptide(L)'
;MGVFKDRVDINNKTAEEKNMKELADICRKSFTSPDSDMLLKKLLIGEVSDTDKRHHEKHDLCSGCKSDSETEKRICRCMYYYDKNPSICEGCNLPRRWKNIGDIEVTEYEIPTEQVMEGIGGMDLILDGKYAAEIKKPYSKETLVRMLAEILTYTIGSKYKPAIALFEGSYQWESFKKHSGEDSLAEILKHVAVFQVSVEYEDNLAKYRIFEIAGKR
;
A
#
# COMPACT_ATOMS: atom_id res chain seq x y z
N MET A 1 8.83 23.50 -7.17
CA MET A 1 9.33 22.16 -7.56
C MET A 1 8.30 21.17 -7.05
N GLY A 2 7.75 20.32 -7.92
CA GLY A 2 6.61 19.47 -7.57
C GLY A 2 6.91 18.47 -6.44
N VAL A 3 5.90 18.27 -5.62
CA VAL A 3 5.75 17.25 -4.57
C VAL A 3 6.25 15.88 -5.06
N PHE A 4 7.14 15.19 -4.34
CA PHE A 4 7.79 13.96 -4.82
C PHE A 4 6.78 12.88 -5.25
N LYS A 5 5.77 12.61 -4.41
CA LYS A 5 4.78 11.55 -4.69
C LYS A 5 3.91 11.82 -5.93
N ASP A 6 3.74 13.09 -6.30
CA ASP A 6 2.85 13.53 -7.39
C ASP A 6 3.62 13.99 -8.63
N ARG A 7 4.93 13.71 -8.70
CA ARG A 7 5.72 14.00 -9.89
C ARG A 7 5.26 13.15 -11.05
N VAL A 8 5.19 13.76 -12.23
CA VAL A 8 4.74 13.10 -13.47
C VAL A 8 5.57 11.84 -13.79
N ASP A 9 6.85 11.84 -13.46
CA ASP A 9 7.79 10.74 -13.73
C ASP A 9 7.84 9.68 -12.63
N ILE A 10 7.14 9.82 -11.49
CA ILE A 10 7.19 8.80 -10.43
C ILE A 10 6.66 7.45 -10.93
N ASN A 11 5.68 7.48 -11.83
CA ASN A 11 5.10 6.31 -12.48
C ASN A 11 5.79 5.91 -13.79
N ASN A 12 6.92 6.56 -14.13
CA ASN A 12 7.69 6.21 -15.31
C ASN A 12 8.73 5.13 -14.98
N LYS A 13 8.54 3.95 -15.56
CA LYS A 13 9.43 2.79 -15.39
C LYS A 13 10.88 3.07 -15.76
N THR A 14 11.15 3.95 -16.73
CA THR A 14 12.54 4.30 -17.11
C THR A 14 13.21 5.24 -16.12
N ALA A 15 12.43 5.95 -15.30
CA ALA A 15 12.92 6.84 -14.24
C ALA A 15 12.92 6.18 -12.85
N GLU A 16 12.40 4.97 -12.71
CA GLU A 16 12.17 4.31 -11.42
C GLU A 16 13.44 4.17 -10.57
N GLU A 17 14.57 3.80 -11.17
CA GLU A 17 15.85 3.70 -10.44
C GLU A 17 16.33 5.05 -9.89
N LYS A 18 16.19 6.12 -10.70
CA LYS A 18 16.52 7.48 -10.28
C LYS A 18 15.59 7.92 -9.14
N ASN A 19 14.30 7.68 -9.28
CA ASN A 19 13.31 8.02 -8.25
C ASN A 19 13.55 7.24 -6.96
N MET A 20 13.97 5.98 -7.04
CA MET A 20 14.29 5.17 -5.88
C MET A 20 15.51 5.71 -5.12
N LYS A 21 16.55 6.17 -5.83
CA LYS A 21 17.69 6.88 -5.24
C LYS A 21 17.25 8.16 -4.51
N GLU A 22 16.38 8.95 -5.13
CA GLU A 22 15.84 10.16 -4.52
C GLU A 22 14.98 9.85 -3.27
N LEU A 23 14.13 8.82 -3.33
CA LEU A 23 13.32 8.40 -2.18
C LEU A 23 14.18 7.88 -1.03
N ALA A 24 15.25 7.16 -1.33
CA ALA A 24 16.24 6.72 -0.33
C ALA A 24 16.91 7.92 0.37
N ASP A 25 17.27 8.96 -0.38
CA ASP A 25 17.82 10.19 0.19
C ASP A 25 16.80 10.95 1.05
N ILE A 26 15.51 10.93 0.67
CA ILE A 26 14.42 11.47 1.50
C ILE A 26 14.32 10.69 2.81
N CYS A 27 14.34 9.35 2.76
CA CYS A 27 14.30 8.50 3.96
C CYS A 27 15.49 8.80 4.89
N ARG A 28 16.72 8.80 4.34
CA ARG A 28 17.94 9.06 5.10
C ARG A 28 17.89 10.41 5.82
N LYS A 29 17.42 11.46 5.15
CA LYS A 29 17.29 12.82 5.73
C LYS A 29 16.18 12.90 6.77
N SER A 30 15.03 12.27 6.50
CA SER A 30 13.85 12.38 7.36
C SER A 30 14.04 11.60 8.66
N PHE A 31 14.42 10.32 8.57
CA PHE A 31 14.50 9.43 9.74
C PHE A 31 15.75 9.64 10.60
N THR A 32 16.66 10.54 10.22
CA THR A 32 17.76 11.01 11.08
C THR A 32 17.46 12.36 11.75
N SER A 33 16.35 13.00 11.38
CA SER A 33 15.88 14.25 11.97
C SER A 33 15.13 13.99 13.28
N PRO A 34 15.25 14.87 14.29
CA PRO A 34 14.36 14.87 15.46
C PRO A 34 12.87 15.00 15.07
N ASP A 35 12.58 15.71 13.98
CA ASP A 35 11.24 15.94 13.46
C ASP A 35 10.98 15.14 12.17
N SER A 36 11.17 13.83 12.23
CA SER A 36 11.10 12.93 11.07
C SER A 36 9.81 13.08 10.27
N ASP A 37 8.66 13.05 10.94
CA ASP A 37 7.33 13.12 10.30
C ASP A 37 7.11 14.44 9.55
N MET A 38 7.50 15.55 10.16
CA MET A 38 7.39 16.87 9.53
C MET A 38 8.28 16.96 8.28
N LEU A 39 9.51 16.44 8.36
CA LEU A 39 10.43 16.47 7.23
C LEU A 39 9.99 15.53 6.11
N LEU A 40 9.52 14.33 6.45
CA LEU A 40 8.98 13.37 5.49
C LEU A 40 7.77 13.95 4.76
N LYS A 41 6.83 14.55 5.50
CA LYS A 41 5.66 15.26 4.95
C LYS A 41 6.08 16.36 3.98
N LYS A 42 7.01 17.22 4.39
CA LYS A 42 7.53 18.31 3.56
C LYS A 42 8.17 17.81 2.27
N LEU A 43 8.92 16.72 2.31
CA LEU A 43 9.67 16.21 1.16
C LEU A 43 8.81 15.34 0.22
N LEU A 44 7.88 14.56 0.77
CA LEU A 44 7.01 13.67 0.00
C LEU A 44 5.78 14.38 -0.56
N ILE A 45 5.19 15.28 0.23
CA ILE A 45 3.87 15.90 -0.03
C ILE A 45 3.95 17.43 -0.22
N GLY A 46 5.02 18.09 0.24
CA GLY A 46 5.16 19.54 0.14
C GLY A 46 4.35 20.30 1.20
N GLU A 47 4.10 21.59 0.95
CA GLU A 47 3.18 22.40 1.75
C GLU A 47 1.74 22.05 1.36
N VAL A 48 1.18 21.04 2.03
CA VAL A 48 -0.27 20.79 1.96
C VAL A 48 -0.93 21.65 3.03
N SER A 49 -2.07 22.25 2.70
CA SER A 49 -2.95 22.82 3.70
C SER A 49 -3.47 21.69 4.59
N ASP A 50 -2.83 21.52 5.75
CA ASP A 50 -3.43 20.75 6.82
C ASP A 50 -4.77 21.41 7.14
N THR A 51 -5.83 20.66 6.94
CA THR A 51 -7.11 21.07 7.51
C THR A 51 -7.11 20.60 8.95
N ASP A 52 -7.63 21.40 9.88
CA ASP A 52 -7.84 20.98 11.28
C ASP A 52 -8.84 19.79 11.41
N LYS A 53 -9.31 19.24 10.28
CA LYS A 53 -10.27 18.15 10.22
C LYS A 53 -9.55 16.82 10.31
N ARG A 54 -9.99 16.00 11.26
CA ARG A 54 -9.61 14.59 11.35
C ARG A 54 -10.58 13.74 10.54
N HIS A 55 -10.07 12.65 9.96
CA HIS A 55 -10.95 11.67 9.34
C HIS A 55 -11.72 10.86 10.39
N HIS A 56 -12.93 10.43 10.04
CA HIS A 56 -13.67 9.42 10.80
C HIS A 56 -13.35 8.04 10.23
N GLU A 57 -12.85 7.13 11.06
CA GLU A 57 -12.41 5.78 10.67
C GLU A 57 -13.56 4.80 10.33
N LYS A 58 -14.81 5.27 10.20
CA LYS A 58 -15.95 4.37 10.02
C LYS A 58 -16.15 4.02 8.54
N HIS A 59 -15.96 2.73 8.22
CA HIS A 59 -16.38 2.15 6.96
C HIS A 59 -17.84 1.72 7.01
N ASP A 60 -18.56 1.93 5.91
CA ASP A 60 -19.84 1.28 5.71
C ASP A 60 -19.65 -0.23 5.55
N LEU A 61 -20.61 -1.00 6.06
CA LEU A 61 -20.64 -2.45 5.84
C LEU A 61 -20.72 -2.76 4.34
N CYS A 62 -19.95 -3.75 3.88
CA CYS A 62 -20.07 -4.23 2.51
C CYS A 62 -21.47 -4.80 2.28
N SER A 63 -22.16 -4.34 1.24
CA SER A 63 -23.50 -4.79 0.83
C SER A 63 -23.47 -5.59 -0.48
N GLY A 64 -22.29 -6.09 -0.86
CA GLY A 64 -22.04 -6.75 -2.13
C GLY A 64 -21.73 -5.78 -3.27
N CYS A 65 -21.06 -6.28 -4.31
CA CYS A 65 -20.68 -5.49 -5.48
C CYS A 65 -21.50 -5.92 -6.70
N LYS A 66 -22.24 -4.98 -7.31
CA LYS A 66 -23.04 -5.24 -8.52
C LYS A 66 -22.25 -5.13 -9.83
N SER A 67 -20.98 -4.75 -9.76
CA SER A 67 -20.12 -4.58 -10.93
C SER A 67 -19.04 -5.67 -10.93
N ASP A 68 -18.65 -6.07 -12.14
CA ASP A 68 -17.61 -7.04 -12.46
C ASP A 68 -16.20 -6.43 -12.54
N SER A 69 -16.07 -5.11 -12.41
CA SER A 69 -14.76 -4.45 -12.46
C SER A 69 -13.91 -4.77 -11.22
N GLU A 70 -12.71 -5.30 -11.42
CA GLU A 70 -11.71 -5.49 -10.36
C GLU A 70 -10.84 -4.24 -10.22
N THR A 71 -11.23 -3.36 -9.29
CA THR A 71 -10.39 -2.24 -8.86
C THR A 71 -9.62 -2.61 -7.60
N GLU A 72 -8.52 -1.90 -7.33
CA GLU A 72 -7.70 -2.07 -6.12
C GLU A 72 -8.55 -2.00 -4.86
N LYS A 73 -9.35 -0.94 -4.71
CA LYS A 73 -10.33 -0.77 -3.63
C LYS A 73 -11.26 -1.97 -3.44
N ARG A 74 -11.70 -2.59 -4.53
CA ARG A 74 -12.59 -3.77 -4.49
C ARG A 74 -11.84 -5.03 -4.08
N ILE A 75 -10.58 -5.18 -4.52
CA ILE A 75 -9.68 -6.26 -4.06
C ILE A 75 -9.46 -6.12 -2.55
N CYS A 76 -9.04 -4.94 -2.07
CA CYS A 76 -8.79 -4.68 -0.65
C CYS A 76 -10.01 -4.99 0.21
N ARG A 77 -11.17 -4.46 -0.19
CA ARG A 77 -12.45 -4.73 0.47
C ARG A 77 -12.78 -6.23 0.48
N CYS A 78 -12.55 -6.93 -0.63
CA CYS A 78 -12.84 -8.36 -0.69
C CYS A 78 -11.92 -9.19 0.20
N MET A 79 -10.62 -8.88 0.21
CA MET A 79 -9.63 -9.52 1.09
C MET A 79 -9.98 -9.36 2.57
N TYR A 80 -10.60 -8.24 2.95
CA TYR A 80 -11.10 -8.05 4.31
C TYR A 80 -12.43 -8.78 4.60
N TYR A 81 -13.43 -8.65 3.70
CA TYR A 81 -14.81 -9.07 4.00
C TYR A 81 -15.09 -10.54 3.75
N TYR A 82 -14.41 -11.19 2.80
CA TYR A 82 -14.82 -12.51 2.32
C TYR A 82 -14.84 -13.55 3.45
N ASP A 83 -13.78 -13.62 4.25
CA ASP A 83 -13.70 -14.59 5.35
C ASP A 83 -14.56 -14.18 6.55
N LYS A 84 -14.86 -12.89 6.71
CA LYS A 84 -15.73 -12.38 7.78
C LYS A 84 -17.22 -12.61 7.51
N ASN A 85 -17.65 -12.47 6.25
CA ASN A 85 -19.06 -12.53 5.84
C ASN A 85 -19.22 -13.16 4.43
N PRO A 86 -18.96 -14.46 4.27
CA PRO A 86 -18.96 -15.11 2.96
C PRO A 86 -20.31 -15.04 2.25
N SER A 87 -21.42 -15.04 2.99
CA SER A 87 -22.78 -14.93 2.45
C SER A 87 -23.06 -13.63 1.69
N ILE A 88 -22.46 -12.51 2.11
CA ILE A 88 -22.56 -11.23 1.40
C ILE A 88 -21.81 -11.32 0.07
N CYS A 89 -20.67 -12.02 0.05
CA CYS A 89 -19.85 -12.18 -1.15
C CYS A 89 -20.45 -13.14 -2.18
N GLU A 90 -21.33 -14.05 -1.78
CA GLU A 90 -22.02 -14.98 -2.69
C GLU A 90 -22.86 -14.27 -3.75
N GLY A 91 -23.44 -13.12 -3.42
CA GLY A 91 -24.22 -12.28 -4.34
C GLY A 91 -23.39 -11.24 -5.12
N CYS A 92 -22.06 -11.22 -4.96
CA CYS A 92 -21.21 -10.27 -5.68
C CYS A 92 -21.03 -10.68 -7.15
N ASN A 93 -21.12 -9.69 -8.05
CA ASN A 93 -20.79 -9.80 -9.47
C ASN A 93 -19.28 -9.69 -9.75
N LEU A 94 -18.45 -9.54 -8.70
CA LEU A 94 -17.00 -9.54 -8.89
C LEU A 94 -16.57 -10.90 -9.48
N PRO A 95 -15.71 -10.89 -10.50
CA PRO A 95 -15.27 -12.11 -11.17
C PRO A 95 -14.47 -13.01 -10.25
N ARG A 96 -13.81 -12.41 -9.23
CA ARG A 96 -13.06 -13.14 -8.22
C ARG A 96 -13.43 -12.70 -6.81
N ARG A 97 -13.51 -13.68 -5.93
CA ARG A 97 -13.61 -13.50 -4.47
C ARG A 97 -12.27 -13.88 -3.86
N TRP A 98 -11.79 -13.05 -2.94
CA TRP A 98 -10.46 -13.15 -2.37
C TRP A 98 -10.53 -13.84 -1.02
N LYS A 99 -10.03 -15.07 -0.95
CA LYS A 99 -10.06 -15.90 0.26
C LYS A 99 -8.67 -15.98 0.88
N ASN A 100 -8.52 -15.59 2.14
CA ASN A 100 -7.27 -15.82 2.85
C ASN A 100 -7.13 -17.30 3.20
N ILE A 101 -5.99 -17.89 2.86
CA ILE A 101 -5.62 -19.26 3.22
C ILE A 101 -4.23 -19.31 3.89
N GLY A 102 -3.73 -18.17 4.37
CA GLY A 102 -2.49 -18.04 5.13
C GLY A 102 -2.73 -17.49 6.54
N ASP A 103 -1.63 -17.25 7.27
CA ASP A 103 -1.66 -16.89 8.69
C ASP A 103 -1.75 -15.38 8.96
N ILE A 104 -1.29 -14.54 8.02
CA ILE A 104 -1.35 -13.09 8.16
C ILE A 104 -2.77 -12.62 7.83
N GLU A 105 -3.41 -11.94 8.78
CA GLU A 105 -4.79 -11.50 8.67
C GLU A 105 -4.90 -10.09 8.10
N VAL A 106 -5.93 -9.87 7.28
CA VAL A 106 -6.36 -8.53 6.88
C VAL A 106 -7.38 -8.03 7.91
N THR A 107 -6.91 -7.20 8.84
CA THR A 107 -7.70 -6.78 10.00
C THR A 107 -8.54 -5.54 9.74
N GLU A 108 -8.14 -4.68 8.79
CA GLU A 108 -8.90 -3.52 8.26
C GLU A 108 -8.49 -3.18 6.81
N TYR A 109 -9.23 -2.29 6.14
CA TYR A 109 -8.97 -1.85 4.77
C TYR A 109 -9.37 -0.37 4.54
N GLU A 110 -8.75 0.32 3.57
CA GLU A 110 -9.02 1.72 3.17
C GLU A 110 -9.01 2.75 4.31
N ILE A 111 -8.21 2.55 5.35
CA ILE A 111 -8.18 3.44 6.53
C ILE A 111 -7.60 4.80 6.11
N PRO A 112 -8.34 5.91 6.31
CA PRO A 112 -7.82 7.24 5.95
C PRO A 112 -6.63 7.65 6.82
N THR A 113 -5.85 8.62 6.35
CA THR A 113 -4.85 9.30 7.19
C THR A 113 -5.53 9.97 8.39
N GLU A 114 -4.83 10.18 9.50
CA GLU A 114 -5.44 10.79 10.69
C GLU A 114 -5.97 12.22 10.40
N GLN A 115 -5.19 13.00 9.67
CA GLN A 115 -5.53 14.35 9.23
C GLN A 115 -6.01 14.33 7.77
N VAL A 116 -7.03 15.14 7.47
CA VAL A 116 -7.49 15.35 6.10
C VAL A 116 -6.48 16.23 5.38
N MET A 117 -5.87 15.67 4.34
CA MET A 117 -4.90 16.33 3.46
C MET A 117 -5.40 16.22 2.01
N GLU A 118 -5.40 17.35 1.28
CA GLU A 118 -5.89 17.38 -0.10
C GLU A 118 -5.01 16.50 -1.01
N GLY A 119 -5.65 15.65 -1.82
CA GLY A 119 -4.95 14.75 -2.75
C GLY A 119 -4.21 13.57 -2.09
N ILE A 120 -4.49 13.29 -0.81
CA ILE A 120 -3.93 12.14 -0.06
C ILE A 120 -4.99 11.06 0.10
N GLY A 121 -4.62 9.83 -0.25
CA GLY A 121 -5.45 8.65 -0.09
C GLY A 121 -5.44 8.11 1.34
N GLY A 122 -5.86 6.85 1.47
CA GLY A 122 -5.79 6.10 2.73
C GLY A 122 -4.87 4.90 2.58
N MET A 123 -4.63 4.22 3.70
CA MET A 123 -3.90 2.97 3.79
C MET A 123 -4.79 1.83 3.27
N ASP A 124 -4.35 1.12 2.23
CA ASP A 124 -5.18 0.12 1.55
C ASP A 124 -5.60 -1.04 2.45
N LEU A 125 -4.66 -1.64 3.17
CA LEU A 125 -4.88 -2.80 4.04
C LEU A 125 -4.17 -2.61 5.39
N ILE A 126 -4.77 -3.11 6.47
CA ILE A 126 -4.08 -3.31 7.75
C ILE A 126 -3.82 -4.80 7.93
N LEU A 127 -2.55 -5.17 8.07
CA LEU A 127 -2.10 -6.55 8.26
C LEU A 127 -1.74 -6.78 9.73
N ASP A 128 -2.30 -7.83 10.32
CA ASP A 128 -2.13 -8.24 11.73
C ASP A 128 -2.33 -7.09 12.74
N GLY A 129 -3.19 -6.11 12.41
CA GLY A 129 -3.41 -4.92 13.23
C GLY A 129 -2.19 -4.00 13.41
N LYS A 130 -1.09 -4.27 12.69
CA LYS A 130 0.23 -3.66 12.93
C LYS A 130 0.76 -2.90 11.73
N TYR A 131 0.63 -3.46 10.53
CA TYR A 131 1.21 -2.88 9.32
C TYR A 131 0.13 -2.28 8.45
N ALA A 132 0.31 -1.02 8.05
CA ALA A 132 -0.45 -0.44 6.96
C ALA A 132 0.25 -0.81 5.66
N ALA A 133 -0.39 -1.62 4.83
CA ALA A 133 0.15 -2.11 3.58
C ALA A 133 -0.53 -1.42 2.40
N GLU A 134 0.26 -0.75 1.57
CA GLU A 134 -0.15 -0.40 0.21
C GLU A 134 -0.18 -1.68 -0.64
N ILE A 135 -1.16 -1.83 -1.53
CA ILE A 135 -1.24 -2.98 -2.43
C ILE A 135 -1.68 -2.51 -3.81
N LYS A 136 -0.96 -2.94 -4.85
CA LYS A 136 -1.39 -2.71 -6.23
C LYS A 136 -1.94 -3.98 -6.83
N LYS A 137 -3.03 -3.87 -7.60
CA LYS A 137 -3.57 -5.04 -8.33
C LYS A 137 -2.49 -5.72 -9.20
N PRO A 138 -2.56 -7.04 -9.48
CA PRO A 138 -1.48 -7.78 -10.14
C PRO A 138 -0.99 -7.20 -11.47
N TYR A 139 -1.90 -6.55 -12.22
CA TYR A 139 -1.65 -5.94 -13.52
C TYR A 139 -1.58 -4.40 -13.47
N SER A 140 -1.25 -3.83 -12.30
CA SER A 140 -1.04 -2.40 -12.16
C SER A 140 0.15 -1.92 -12.98
N LYS A 141 0.02 -0.72 -13.55
CA LYS A 141 1.10 -0.04 -14.29
C LYS A 141 1.96 0.86 -13.40
N GLU A 142 1.58 1.03 -12.15
CA GLU A 142 2.31 1.89 -11.21
C GLU A 142 3.68 1.31 -10.86
N THR A 143 4.61 2.16 -10.46
CA THR A 143 5.96 1.74 -10.10
C THR A 143 6.04 1.28 -8.64
N LEU A 144 7.07 0.50 -8.31
CA LEU A 144 7.38 0.15 -6.92
C LEU A 144 7.69 1.42 -6.11
N VAL A 145 8.45 2.36 -6.69
CA VAL A 145 8.82 3.60 -6.00
C VAL A 145 7.60 4.46 -5.65
N ARG A 146 6.57 4.51 -6.50
CA ARG A 146 5.33 5.22 -6.17
C ARG A 146 4.65 4.58 -4.97
N MET A 147 4.52 3.25 -5.00
CA MET A 147 3.91 2.47 -3.92
C MET A 147 4.63 2.66 -2.57
N LEU A 148 5.98 2.70 -2.59
CA LEU A 148 6.80 3.01 -1.42
C LEU A 148 6.58 4.46 -0.92
N ALA A 149 6.51 5.43 -1.83
CA ALA A 149 6.27 6.83 -1.48
C ALA A 149 4.86 7.06 -0.92
N GLU A 150 3.86 6.37 -1.46
CA GLU A 150 2.47 6.39 -0.99
C GLU A 150 2.37 5.88 0.43
N ILE A 151 2.92 4.70 0.75
CA ILE A 151 2.79 4.19 2.11
C ILE A 151 3.58 5.01 3.13
N LEU A 152 4.79 5.46 2.79
CA LEU A 152 5.55 6.37 3.65
C LEU A 152 4.79 7.67 3.94
N THR A 153 3.97 8.12 2.98
CA THR A 153 3.09 9.28 3.13
C THR A 153 1.91 8.97 4.04
N TYR A 154 1.20 7.86 3.79
CA TYR A 154 -0.06 7.55 4.48
C TYR A 154 0.13 7.16 5.95
N THR A 155 1.33 6.75 6.34
CA THR A 155 1.65 6.39 7.73
C THR A 155 2.24 7.53 8.57
N ILE A 156 2.38 8.75 8.03
CA ILE A 156 2.87 9.90 8.81
C ILE A 156 1.92 10.18 9.97
N GLY A 157 2.45 10.23 11.20
CA GLY A 157 1.66 10.38 12.42
C GLY A 157 0.77 9.20 12.79
N SER A 158 0.76 8.12 12.00
CA SER A 158 -0.12 6.97 12.24
C SER A 158 0.50 5.99 13.23
N LYS A 159 -0.36 5.18 13.87
CA LYS A 159 0.07 4.09 14.76
C LYS A 159 0.60 2.86 14.01
N TYR A 160 0.41 2.80 12.69
CA TYR A 160 0.73 1.63 11.88
C TYR A 160 2.13 1.74 11.28
N LYS A 161 2.84 0.61 11.18
CA LYS A 161 4.13 0.55 10.48
C LYS A 161 3.88 0.51 8.96
N PRO A 162 4.62 1.28 8.15
CA PRO A 162 4.44 1.26 6.70
C PRO A 162 4.90 -0.08 6.10
N ALA A 163 4.13 -0.56 5.15
CA ALA A 163 4.38 -1.78 4.42
C ALA A 163 3.91 -1.71 2.96
N ILE A 164 4.43 -2.61 2.14
CA ILE A 164 3.92 -2.88 0.80
C ILE A 164 3.58 -4.36 0.67
N ALA A 165 2.50 -4.69 -0.02
CA ALA A 165 2.11 -6.06 -0.35
C ALA A 165 2.17 -6.27 -1.87
N LEU A 166 3.05 -7.16 -2.31
CA LEU A 166 3.38 -7.37 -3.72
C LEU A 166 2.81 -8.69 -4.22
N PHE A 167 1.93 -8.64 -5.23
CA PHE A 167 1.49 -9.87 -5.88
C PHE A 167 2.65 -10.53 -6.63
N GLU A 168 2.81 -11.83 -6.43
CA GLU A 168 3.78 -12.63 -7.16
C GLU A 168 3.55 -12.50 -8.69
N GLY A 169 4.63 -12.23 -9.42
CA GLY A 169 4.60 -12.01 -10.87
C GLY A 169 4.06 -10.64 -11.32
N SER A 170 3.69 -9.75 -10.39
CA SER A 170 3.36 -8.36 -10.73
C SER A 170 4.59 -7.56 -11.17
N TYR A 171 4.36 -6.41 -11.82
CA TYR A 171 5.46 -5.49 -12.16
C TYR A 171 6.25 -5.06 -10.92
N GLN A 172 5.56 -4.76 -9.82
CA GLN A 172 6.17 -4.27 -8.59
C GLN A 172 7.00 -5.37 -7.93
N TRP A 173 6.56 -6.63 -8.00
CA TRP A 173 7.34 -7.80 -7.59
C TRP A 173 8.64 -7.96 -8.38
N GLU A 174 8.56 -7.88 -9.71
CA GLU A 174 9.74 -7.99 -10.57
C GLU A 174 10.71 -6.81 -10.35
N SER A 175 10.17 -5.60 -10.17
CA SER A 175 10.96 -4.41 -9.82
C SER A 175 11.67 -4.61 -8.47
N PHE A 176 10.97 -5.10 -7.46
CA PHE A 176 11.54 -5.38 -6.14
C PHE A 176 12.71 -6.37 -6.23
N LYS A 177 12.53 -7.50 -6.94
CA LYS A 177 13.60 -8.48 -7.14
C LYS A 177 14.80 -7.88 -7.85
N LYS A 178 14.57 -7.12 -8.93
CA LYS A 178 15.63 -6.45 -9.70
C LYS A 178 16.48 -5.52 -8.83
N HIS A 179 15.85 -4.77 -7.93
CA HIS A 179 16.50 -3.76 -7.11
C HIS A 179 16.91 -4.26 -5.71
N SER A 180 16.65 -5.52 -5.37
CA SER A 180 16.92 -6.12 -4.04
C SER A 180 18.38 -6.05 -3.56
N GLY A 181 19.33 -5.92 -4.49
CA GLY A 181 20.76 -5.75 -4.20
C GLY A 181 21.24 -4.29 -4.15
N GLU A 182 20.35 -3.31 -4.32
CA GLU A 182 20.73 -1.90 -4.38
C GLU A 182 20.62 -1.20 -3.02
N ASP A 183 21.64 -0.40 -2.69
CA ASP A 183 21.69 0.39 -1.45
C ASP A 183 20.48 1.31 -1.28
N SER A 184 19.94 1.83 -2.38
CA SER A 184 18.78 2.73 -2.36
C SER A 184 17.53 2.02 -1.85
N LEU A 185 17.25 0.81 -2.36
CA LEU A 185 16.12 0.03 -1.86
C LEU A 185 16.39 -0.40 -0.41
N ALA A 186 17.60 -0.89 -0.10
CA ALA A 186 17.98 -1.28 1.25
C ALA A 186 17.80 -0.16 2.29
N GLU A 187 18.09 1.10 1.93
CA GLU A 187 17.83 2.26 2.77
C GLU A 187 16.34 2.45 3.07
N ILE A 188 15.48 2.36 2.04
CA ILE A 188 14.03 2.50 2.20
C ILE A 188 13.45 1.36 3.06
N LEU A 189 13.94 0.13 2.86
CA LEU A 189 13.47 -1.06 3.60
C LEU A 189 13.85 -1.08 5.08
N LYS A 190 14.69 -0.14 5.55
CA LYS A 190 14.86 0.10 6.99
C LYS A 190 13.58 0.61 7.65
N HIS A 191 12.69 1.20 6.85
CA HIS A 191 11.49 1.89 7.30
C HIS A 191 10.22 1.20 6.82
N VAL A 192 10.24 0.54 5.66
CA VAL A 192 9.07 -0.11 5.06
C VAL A 192 9.21 -1.63 5.09
N ALA A 193 8.18 -2.33 5.59
CA ALA A 193 8.09 -3.79 5.51
C ALA A 193 7.58 -4.24 4.12
N VAL A 194 7.99 -5.42 3.69
CA VAL A 194 7.59 -5.98 2.38
C VAL A 194 6.95 -7.33 2.60
N PHE A 195 5.76 -7.47 2.03
CA PHE A 195 5.00 -8.70 2.01
C PHE A 195 4.85 -9.21 0.57
N GLN A 196 4.93 -10.51 0.38
CA GLN A 196 4.54 -11.20 -0.86
C GLN A 196 3.09 -11.68 -0.72
N VAL A 197 2.30 -11.49 -1.77
CA VAL A 197 0.97 -12.08 -1.92
C VAL A 197 1.04 -13.14 -3.02
N SER A 198 0.97 -14.42 -2.63
CA SER A 198 0.86 -15.54 -3.58
C SER A 198 -0.61 -15.90 -3.76
N VAL A 199 -1.03 -16.20 -4.99
CA VAL A 199 -2.44 -16.43 -5.34
C VAL A 199 -2.59 -17.68 -6.20
N GLU A 200 -3.47 -18.57 -5.76
CA GLU A 200 -3.95 -19.72 -6.53
C GLU A 200 -5.38 -19.44 -6.99
N TYR A 201 -5.63 -19.57 -8.30
CA TYR A 201 -6.95 -19.32 -8.88
C TYR A 201 -7.70 -20.64 -9.09
N GLU A 202 -8.93 -20.72 -8.58
CA GLU A 202 -9.84 -21.85 -8.75
C GLU A 202 -11.25 -21.29 -9.01
N ASP A 203 -11.77 -21.49 -10.22
CA ASP A 203 -13.04 -20.92 -10.68
C ASP A 203 -13.14 -19.39 -10.43
N ASN A 204 -14.05 -18.97 -9.55
CA ASN A 204 -14.26 -17.58 -9.14
C ASN A 204 -13.57 -17.23 -7.81
N LEU A 205 -12.66 -18.07 -7.33
CA LEU A 205 -11.89 -17.86 -6.11
C LEU A 205 -10.43 -17.53 -6.43
N ALA A 206 -9.94 -16.45 -5.81
CA ALA A 206 -8.54 -16.14 -5.66
C ALA A 206 -8.14 -16.49 -4.22
N LYS A 207 -7.59 -17.69 -4.03
CA LYS A 207 -7.07 -18.13 -2.73
C LYS A 207 -5.69 -17.52 -2.56
N TYR A 208 -5.50 -16.68 -1.56
CA TYR A 208 -4.26 -15.94 -1.37
C TYR A 208 -3.58 -16.26 -0.03
N ARG A 209 -2.25 -16.13 -0.02
CA ARG A 209 -1.41 -16.16 1.19
C ARG A 209 -0.52 -14.94 1.20
N ILE A 210 -0.34 -14.33 2.37
CA ILE A 210 0.56 -13.20 2.59
C ILE A 210 1.76 -13.68 3.41
N PHE A 211 2.97 -13.30 3.01
CA PHE A 211 4.22 -13.65 3.68
C PHE A 211 5.09 -12.41 3.86
N GLU A 212 5.64 -12.16 5.04
CA GLU A 212 6.68 -11.13 5.23
C GLU A 212 8.00 -11.63 4.62
N ILE A 213 8.62 -10.82 3.75
CA ILE A 213 9.84 -11.20 3.03
C ILE A 213 11.01 -10.22 3.24
N ALA A 214 10.75 -9.00 3.70
CA ALA A 214 11.78 -8.03 4.06
C ALA A 214 11.24 -6.96 5.02
N GLY A 215 12.13 -6.30 5.75
CA GLY A 215 11.82 -5.25 6.74
C GLY A 215 12.40 -5.56 8.12
N LYS A 216 12.56 -4.53 8.95
CA LYS A 216 13.04 -4.71 10.34
C LYS A 216 11.91 -5.20 11.26
N ARG A 217 12.16 -6.31 11.96
CA ARG A 217 11.42 -6.72 13.15
C ARG A 217 11.69 -5.75 14.30
#